data_AF-A0A1H1QI24-F1
#
_entry.id   AF-A0A1H1QI24-F1
#
_cell.length_a   1.000
_cell.length_b   1.000
_cell.length_c   1.000
_cell.angle_alpha   90.00
_cell.angle_beta   90.00
_cell.angle_gamma   90.00
#
_symmetry.space_group_name_H-M   'P 1'
#
loop_
_entity.id
_entity.type
_entity.pdbx_description
1 polymer ?
#
loop_
_entity_poly.entity_id
_entity_poly.type
_entity_poly.pdbx_seq_one_letter_code
_entity_poly.pdbx_strand_id
1 'polypeptide(L)'
;MENKTGKYFKYAVGEIILVVIGILIALSINNWNENRKEQNQLQIYYKQIISDLDEQKKYSKAVITQLDSSIATYDKYKNLFETKNLTVDDVIDGLNKVQFVSPYLSFRFNTMETLQSTGDIKIIPENLRNKLITHKSKLDEWTIINNGNLNIYLNGLLKYSEKGIGSFSSRLREQPDLKKAITNEIKPIEAILSAESAFGVKFFTEMRTREKLKEVLIEIDTIENLINSELEK
;
A
#
# COMPACT_ATOMS: atom_id res chain seq x y z
N MET A 1 79.20 24.07 25.20
CA MET A 1 78.31 23.28 24.31
C MET A 1 77.14 24.16 23.91
N GLU A 2 77.35 25.06 22.95
CA GLU A 2 76.37 26.07 22.53
C GLU A 2 75.23 25.45 21.70
N ASN A 3 73.98 25.76 22.08
CA ASN A 3 72.79 25.97 21.24
C ASN A 3 72.43 24.99 20.10
N LYS A 4 73.03 23.81 20.00
CA LYS A 4 72.68 22.82 18.95
C LYS A 4 71.33 22.14 19.20
N THR A 5 70.95 21.92 20.46
CA THR A 5 69.70 21.23 20.84
C THR A 5 68.43 21.97 20.39
N GLY A 6 68.42 23.30 20.47
CA GLY A 6 67.27 24.11 20.03
C GLY A 6 67.09 24.12 18.50
N LYS A 7 68.17 23.95 17.74
CA LYS A 7 68.12 23.85 16.28
C LYS A 7 67.45 22.53 15.85
N TYR A 8 67.89 21.40 16.38
CA TYR A 8 67.28 20.09 16.09
C TYR A 8 65.82 20.00 16.57
N PHE A 9 65.49 20.60 17.72
CA PHE A 9 64.11 20.65 18.20
C PHE A 9 63.18 21.41 17.24
N LYS A 10 63.58 22.57 16.74
CA LYS A 10 62.79 23.33 15.75
C LYS A 10 62.58 22.57 14.44
N TYR A 11 63.58 21.84 13.97
CA TYR A 11 63.45 21.00 12.77
C TYR A 11 62.51 19.81 13.00
N ALA A 12 62.62 19.12 14.14
CA ALA A 12 61.74 18.00 14.48
C ALA A 12 60.27 18.44 14.64
N VAL A 13 60.02 19.61 15.25
CA VAL A 13 58.66 20.18 15.33
C VAL A 13 58.14 20.54 13.94
N GLY A 14 58.96 21.14 13.07
CA GLY A 14 58.58 21.44 11.69
C GLY A 14 58.21 20.21 10.88
N GLU A 15 58.97 19.12 11.04
CA GLU A 15 58.70 17.83 10.39
C GLU A 15 57.39 17.20 10.88
N ILE A 16 57.13 17.20 12.20
CA ILE A 16 55.86 16.73 12.75
C ILE A 16 54.68 17.54 12.21
N ILE A 17 54.79 18.87 12.18
CA ILE A 17 53.72 19.74 11.65
C ILE A 17 53.47 19.43 10.17
N LEU A 18 54.52 19.25 9.37
CA LEU A 18 54.39 18.93 7.95
C LEU A 18 53.74 17.55 7.72
N VAL A 19 54.11 16.55 8.51
CA VAL A 19 53.48 15.22 8.50
C VAL A 19 51.99 15.31 8.88
N VAL A 20 51.66 16.05 9.95
CA VAL A 20 50.27 16.25 10.39
C VAL A 20 49.43 16.93 9.31
N ILE A 21 49.95 17.98 8.66
CA ILE A 21 49.26 18.64 7.53
C ILE A 21 49.05 17.64 6.39
N GLY A 22 50.05 16.81 6.07
CA GLY A 22 49.91 15.76 5.05
C GLY A 22 48.78 14.77 5.37
N ILE A 23 48.69 14.29 6.62
CA ILE A 23 47.63 13.39 7.07
C ILE A 23 46.26 14.07 7.00
N LEU A 24 46.16 15.33 7.45
CA LEU A 24 44.89 16.08 7.42
C LEU A 24 44.41 16.31 5.99
N ILE A 25 45.30 16.64 5.05
CA ILE A 25 44.95 16.79 3.63
C ILE A 25 44.48 15.45 3.06
N ALA A 26 45.20 14.35 3.34
CA ALA A 26 44.83 13.02 2.88
C ALA A 26 43.44 12.60 3.40
N LEU A 27 43.18 12.79 4.70
CA LEU A 27 41.85 12.54 5.30
C LEU A 27 40.77 13.44 4.70
N SER A 28 41.08 14.72 4.45
CA SER A 28 40.13 15.66 3.86
C SER A 28 39.72 15.26 2.44
N ILE A 29 40.69 14.84 1.61
CA ILE A 29 40.42 14.33 0.25
C ILE A 29 39.59 13.04 0.30
N ASN A 30 39.90 12.13 1.23
CA ASN A 30 39.14 10.90 1.40
C ASN A 30 37.68 11.18 1.80
N ASN A 31 37.48 12.02 2.82
CA ASN A 31 36.15 12.42 3.30
C ASN A 31 35.34 13.13 2.19
N TRP A 32 35.99 13.98 1.37
CA TRP A 32 35.32 14.62 0.23
C TRP A 32 34.88 13.60 -0.82
N ASN A 33 35.72 12.62 -1.15
CA ASN A 33 35.37 11.57 -2.10
C ASN A 33 34.26 10.65 -1.57
N GLU A 34 34.27 10.31 -0.28
CA GLU A 34 33.21 9.55 0.39
C GLU A 34 31.88 10.31 0.36
N ASN A 35 31.88 11.58 0.78
CA ASN A 35 30.70 12.44 0.71
C ASN A 35 30.13 12.52 -0.71
N ARG A 36 30.99 12.69 -1.73
CA ARG A 36 30.54 12.72 -3.13
C ARG A 36 29.86 11.41 -3.55
N LYS A 37 30.41 10.25 -3.15
CA LYS A 37 29.79 8.95 -3.44
C LYS A 37 28.45 8.79 -2.73
N GLU A 38 28.37 9.21 -1.48
CA GLU A 38 27.12 9.18 -0.70
C GLU A 38 26.03 10.05 -1.34
N GLN A 39 26.37 11.27 -1.79
CA GLN A 39 25.44 12.14 -2.50
C GLN A 39 24.96 11.55 -3.82
N ASN A 40 25.86 10.93 -4.60
CA ASN A 40 25.46 10.25 -5.83
C ASN A 40 24.50 9.07 -5.55
N GLN A 41 24.74 8.32 -4.48
CA GLN A 41 23.89 7.21 -4.07
C GLN A 41 22.51 7.73 -3.60
N LEU A 42 22.47 8.81 -2.83
CA LEU A 42 21.25 9.47 -2.39
C LEU A 42 20.37 9.90 -3.58
N GLN A 43 20.98 10.49 -4.61
CA GLN A 43 20.32 10.91 -5.84
C GLN A 43 19.70 9.73 -6.61
N ILE A 44 20.38 8.58 -6.61
CA ILE A 44 19.84 7.34 -7.20
C ILE A 44 18.61 6.88 -6.41
N TYR A 45 18.69 6.85 -5.08
CA TYR A 45 17.57 6.46 -4.23
C TYR A 45 16.37 7.39 -4.37
N TYR A 46 16.57 8.70 -4.46
CA TYR A 46 15.47 9.64 -4.71
C TYR A 46 14.70 9.32 -6.00
N LYS A 47 15.41 9.04 -7.09
CA LYS A 47 14.77 8.65 -8.36
C LYS A 47 14.01 7.33 -8.26
N GLN A 48 14.57 6.36 -7.54
CA GLN A 48 13.91 5.07 -7.32
C GLN A 48 12.68 5.20 -6.43
N ILE A 49 12.75 6.00 -5.35
CA ILE A 49 11.61 6.30 -4.49
C ILE A 49 10.49 6.97 -5.30
N ILE A 50 10.81 7.99 -6.10
CA ILE A 50 9.81 8.65 -6.97
C ILE A 50 9.16 7.63 -7.91
N SER A 51 9.95 6.74 -8.54
CA SER A 51 9.41 5.69 -9.41
C SER A 51 8.44 4.75 -8.67
N ASP A 52 8.80 4.31 -7.46
CA ASP A 52 7.93 3.46 -6.63
C ASP A 52 6.64 4.20 -6.23
N LEU A 53 6.73 5.48 -5.89
CA LEU A 53 5.59 6.32 -5.53
C LEU A 53 4.65 6.57 -6.73
N ASP A 54 5.20 6.76 -7.92
CA ASP A 54 4.44 6.87 -9.17
C ASP A 54 3.65 5.60 -9.50
N GLU A 55 4.27 4.44 -9.31
CA GLU A 55 3.58 3.15 -9.46
C GLU A 55 2.45 3.01 -8.44
N GLN A 56 2.70 3.36 -7.19
CA GLN A 56 1.68 3.34 -6.13
C GLN A 56 0.52 4.31 -6.40
N LYS A 57 0.78 5.50 -6.97
CA LYS A 57 -0.28 6.44 -7.41
C LYS A 57 -1.14 5.83 -8.50
N LYS A 58 -0.52 5.22 -9.52
CA LYS A 58 -1.25 4.58 -10.63
C LYS A 58 -2.12 3.44 -10.12
N TYR A 59 -1.56 2.59 -9.29
CA TYR A 59 -2.28 1.50 -8.63
C TYR A 59 -3.46 2.03 -7.81
N SER A 60 -3.24 3.03 -6.95
CA SER A 60 -4.26 3.61 -6.09
C SER A 60 -5.44 4.18 -6.88
N LYS A 61 -5.17 4.90 -7.98
CA LYS A 61 -6.21 5.46 -8.86
C LYS A 61 -7.03 4.38 -9.57
N ALA A 62 -6.37 3.32 -10.03
CA ALA A 62 -7.06 2.18 -10.66
C ALA A 62 -7.99 1.48 -9.65
N VAL A 63 -7.51 1.25 -8.43
CA VAL A 63 -8.31 0.64 -7.36
C VAL A 63 -9.48 1.55 -6.98
N ILE A 64 -9.29 2.86 -6.79
CA ILE A 64 -10.39 3.80 -6.52
C ILE A 64 -11.50 3.67 -7.58
N THR A 65 -11.12 3.65 -8.87
CA THR A 65 -12.08 3.54 -9.98
C THR A 65 -12.90 2.25 -9.89
N GLN A 66 -12.26 1.13 -9.56
CA GLN A 66 -12.93 -0.15 -9.37
C GLN A 66 -13.89 -0.12 -8.16
N LEU A 67 -13.46 0.48 -7.06
CA LEU A 67 -14.25 0.60 -5.85
C LEU A 67 -15.48 1.49 -6.07
N ASP A 68 -15.34 2.61 -6.79
CA ASP A 68 -16.48 3.49 -7.11
C ASP A 68 -17.57 2.74 -7.89
N SER A 69 -17.19 1.94 -8.88
CA SER A 69 -18.12 1.07 -9.60
C SER A 69 -18.79 0.06 -8.66
N SER A 70 -18.00 -0.63 -7.84
CA SER A 70 -18.47 -1.66 -6.90
C SER A 70 -19.48 -1.09 -5.90
N ILE A 71 -19.14 0.03 -5.27
CA ILE A 71 -19.96 0.78 -4.31
C ILE A 71 -21.28 1.20 -4.96
N ALA A 72 -21.24 1.74 -6.19
CA ALA A 72 -22.44 2.14 -6.91
C ALA A 72 -23.41 0.98 -7.19
N THR A 73 -22.91 -0.24 -7.43
CA THR A 73 -23.78 -1.42 -7.58
C THR A 73 -24.48 -1.79 -6.28
N TYR A 74 -23.80 -1.66 -5.14
CA TYR A 74 -24.38 -1.94 -3.84
C TYR A 74 -25.38 -0.87 -3.41
N ASP A 75 -25.12 0.40 -3.68
CA ASP A 75 -26.07 1.48 -3.41
C ASP A 75 -27.35 1.31 -4.24
N LYS A 76 -27.24 0.90 -5.52
CA LYS A 76 -28.42 0.54 -6.33
C LYS A 76 -29.22 -0.61 -5.70
N TYR A 77 -28.53 -1.62 -5.18
CA TYR A 77 -29.17 -2.73 -4.48
C TYR A 77 -29.88 -2.26 -3.20
N LYS A 78 -29.25 -1.40 -2.39
CA LYS A 78 -29.91 -0.82 -1.21
C LYS A 78 -31.16 -0.02 -1.57
N ASN A 79 -31.12 0.75 -2.64
CA ASN A 79 -32.26 1.55 -3.09
C ASN A 79 -33.43 0.69 -3.58
N LEU A 80 -33.21 -0.58 -3.92
CA LEU A 80 -34.29 -1.52 -4.23
C LEU A 80 -35.32 -1.60 -3.09
N PHE A 81 -34.87 -1.50 -1.84
CA PHE A 81 -35.69 -1.58 -0.63
C PHE A 81 -36.58 -0.35 -0.39
N GLU A 82 -36.47 0.70 -1.22
CA GLU A 82 -37.47 1.78 -1.26
C GLU A 82 -38.78 1.33 -1.92
N THR A 83 -38.74 0.21 -2.67
CA THR A 83 -39.92 -0.42 -3.28
C THR A 83 -40.72 -1.20 -2.23
N LYS A 84 -42.04 -1.03 -2.22
CA LYS A 84 -42.94 -1.78 -1.31
C LYS A 84 -43.15 -3.21 -1.82
N ASN A 85 -43.29 -4.16 -0.88
CA ASN A 85 -43.69 -5.55 -1.13
C ASN A 85 -42.72 -6.35 -2.02
N LEU A 86 -41.41 -6.20 -1.81
CA LEU A 86 -40.40 -7.01 -2.50
C LEU A 86 -40.61 -8.52 -2.23
N THR A 87 -40.46 -9.32 -3.28
CA THR A 87 -40.40 -10.77 -3.19
C THR A 87 -38.98 -11.26 -2.90
N VAL A 88 -38.86 -12.53 -2.52
CA VAL A 88 -37.56 -13.20 -2.34
C VAL A 88 -36.75 -13.18 -3.65
N ASP A 89 -37.41 -13.38 -4.79
CA ASP A 89 -36.77 -13.38 -6.10
C ASP A 89 -36.26 -11.98 -6.48
N ASP A 90 -36.99 -10.90 -6.15
CA ASP A 90 -36.54 -9.53 -6.38
C ASP A 90 -35.23 -9.23 -5.63
N VAL A 91 -35.14 -9.69 -4.37
CA VAL A 91 -33.94 -9.50 -3.53
C VAL A 91 -32.77 -10.32 -4.08
N ILE A 92 -32.99 -11.58 -4.47
CA ILE A 92 -31.94 -12.42 -5.07
C ILE A 92 -31.44 -11.81 -6.39
N ASP A 93 -32.34 -11.36 -7.25
CA ASP A 93 -31.98 -10.70 -8.51
C ASP A 93 -31.26 -9.37 -8.29
N GLY A 94 -31.61 -8.63 -7.23
CA GLY A 94 -30.88 -7.46 -6.76
C GLY A 94 -29.44 -7.80 -6.33
N LEU A 95 -29.28 -8.81 -5.46
CA LEU A 95 -27.97 -9.29 -5.00
C LEU A 95 -27.08 -9.77 -6.16
N ASN A 96 -27.66 -10.47 -7.14
CA ASN A 96 -26.93 -10.94 -8.32
C ASN A 96 -26.38 -9.80 -9.20
N LYS A 97 -26.90 -8.57 -9.05
CA LYS A 97 -26.41 -7.38 -9.76
C LYS A 97 -25.32 -6.63 -8.98
N VAL A 98 -25.09 -6.97 -7.71
CA VAL A 98 -23.99 -6.40 -6.92
C VAL A 98 -22.67 -6.98 -7.42
N GLN A 99 -21.64 -6.16 -7.53
CA GLN A 99 -20.32 -6.61 -7.93
C GLN A 99 -19.70 -7.52 -6.85
N PHE A 100 -19.42 -8.78 -7.21
CA PHE A 100 -18.88 -9.79 -6.29
C PHE A 100 -17.38 -9.64 -6.05
N VAL A 101 -16.64 -9.04 -6.98
CA VAL A 101 -15.18 -8.96 -6.90
C VAL A 101 -14.77 -7.64 -6.27
N SER A 102 -14.02 -7.73 -5.17
CA SER A 102 -13.30 -6.62 -4.55
C SER A 102 -11.79 -6.89 -4.63
N PRO A 103 -10.94 -5.88 -4.86
CA PRO A 103 -9.51 -6.09 -5.03
C PRO A 103 -8.82 -6.49 -3.71
N TYR A 104 -7.94 -7.49 -3.79
CA TYR A 104 -6.93 -7.72 -2.76
C TYR A 104 -5.86 -6.63 -2.87
N LEU A 105 -5.60 -5.93 -1.76
CA LEU A 105 -4.61 -4.87 -1.77
C LEU A 105 -3.20 -5.45 -1.71
N SER A 106 -2.30 -4.86 -2.50
CA SER A 106 -0.86 -5.13 -2.45
C SER A 106 -0.11 -3.87 -2.85
N PHE A 107 0.51 -3.22 -1.86
CA PHE A 107 1.42 -2.09 -2.09
C PHE A 107 2.85 -2.61 -2.12
N ARG A 108 3.63 -2.15 -3.10
CA ARG A 108 5.05 -2.47 -3.22
C ARG A 108 5.87 -1.21 -2.99
N PHE A 109 6.95 -1.35 -2.23
CA PHE A 109 7.91 -0.27 -1.99
C PHE A 109 9.33 -0.84 -1.96
N ASN A 110 9.79 -1.34 -3.11
CA ASN A 110 11.03 -2.10 -3.25
C ASN A 110 12.27 -1.28 -2.82
N THR A 111 12.27 0.03 -3.09
CA THR A 111 13.38 0.91 -2.70
C THR A 111 13.49 1.00 -1.19
N MET A 112 12.36 1.01 -0.47
CA MET A 112 12.37 1.03 1.00
C MET A 112 12.94 -0.27 1.57
N GLU A 113 12.61 -1.43 0.99
CA GLU A 113 13.18 -2.73 1.38
C GLU A 113 14.70 -2.77 1.15
N THR A 114 15.15 -2.20 0.03
CA THR A 114 16.57 -2.07 -0.30
C THR A 114 17.29 -1.17 0.70
N LEU A 115 16.74 0.01 0.99
CA LEU A 115 17.30 0.95 1.97
C LEU A 115 17.40 0.35 3.37
N GLN A 116 16.42 -0.46 3.79
CA GLN A 116 16.42 -1.13 5.09
C GLN A 116 17.43 -2.28 5.15
N SER A 117 17.49 -3.13 4.11
CA SER A 117 18.37 -4.30 4.09
C SER A 117 19.84 -3.95 3.95
N THR A 118 20.16 -2.89 3.21
CA THR A 118 21.54 -2.39 3.01
C THR A 118 22.02 -1.51 4.17
N GLY A 119 21.10 -0.94 4.96
CA GLY A 119 21.41 0.09 5.95
C GLY A 119 21.59 1.49 5.37
N ASP A 120 21.39 1.66 4.05
CA ASP A 120 21.48 2.96 3.37
C ASP A 120 20.34 3.90 3.75
N ILE A 121 19.29 3.42 4.43
CA ILE A 121 18.25 4.29 4.97
C ILE A 121 18.83 5.44 5.82
N LYS A 122 20.02 5.27 6.42
CA LYS A 122 20.70 6.30 7.22
C LYS A 122 21.12 7.53 6.42
N ILE A 123 21.38 7.39 5.11
CA ILE A 123 21.81 8.50 4.24
C ILE A 123 20.63 9.37 3.78
N ILE A 124 19.39 8.88 3.94
CA ILE A 124 18.18 9.67 3.71
C ILE A 124 18.01 10.68 4.86
N PRO A 125 17.74 11.97 4.57
CA PRO A 125 17.46 12.98 5.58
C PRO A 125 16.37 12.54 6.56
N GLU A 126 16.54 12.84 7.84
CA GLU A 126 15.70 12.29 8.91
C GLU A 126 14.21 12.60 8.72
N ASN A 127 13.87 13.81 8.28
CA ASN A 127 12.50 14.22 8.02
C ASN A 127 11.82 13.35 6.94
N LEU A 128 12.50 13.10 5.82
CA LEU A 128 12.03 12.31 4.70
C LEU A 128 12.03 10.83 5.05
N ARG A 129 13.11 10.35 5.68
CA ARG A 129 13.23 8.98 6.20
C ARG A 129 12.06 8.60 7.08
N ASN A 130 11.71 9.43 8.07
CA ASN A 130 10.61 9.15 8.99
C ASN A 130 9.25 9.13 8.27
N LYS A 131 9.06 10.00 7.26
CA LYS A 131 7.84 10.00 6.43
C LYS A 131 7.73 8.74 5.58
N LEU A 132 8.81 8.31 4.94
CA LEU A 132 8.85 7.08 4.13
C LEU A 132 8.56 5.83 4.97
N ILE A 133 9.20 5.73 6.15
CA ILE A 133 8.94 4.64 7.11
C ILE A 133 7.47 4.63 7.52
N THR A 134 6.95 5.80 7.93
CA THR A 134 5.56 5.92 8.39
C THR A 134 4.57 5.56 7.28
N HIS A 135 4.81 6.04 6.06
CA HIS A 135 3.98 5.74 4.90
C HIS A 135 3.94 4.24 4.62
N LYS A 136 5.11 3.59 4.56
CA LYS A 136 5.18 2.13 4.38
C LYS A 136 4.45 1.38 5.48
N SER A 137 4.70 1.69 6.75
CA SER A 137 4.08 0.98 7.88
C SER A 137 2.56 1.11 7.88
N LYS A 138 2.02 2.30 7.56
CA LYS A 138 0.57 2.50 7.44
C LYS A 138 -0.03 1.66 6.32
N LEU A 139 0.63 1.59 5.16
CA LEU A 139 0.17 0.77 4.03
C LEU A 139 0.20 -0.72 4.35
N ASP A 140 1.25 -1.20 5.02
CA ASP A 140 1.38 -2.59 5.43
C ASP A 140 0.25 -2.98 6.41
N GLU A 141 0.05 -2.19 7.48
CA GLU A 141 -1.02 -2.41 8.47
C GLU A 141 -2.40 -2.41 7.81
N TRP A 142 -2.67 -1.40 6.99
CA TRP A 142 -3.96 -1.27 6.33
C TRP A 142 -4.23 -2.40 5.34
N THR A 143 -3.21 -2.87 4.61
CA THR A 143 -3.33 -4.01 3.69
C THR A 143 -3.77 -5.27 4.44
N ILE A 144 -3.19 -5.53 5.61
CA ILE A 144 -3.56 -6.66 6.47
C ILE A 144 -5.05 -6.57 6.87
N ILE A 145 -5.47 -5.40 7.37
CA ILE A 145 -6.86 -5.19 7.82
C ILE A 145 -7.85 -5.34 6.65
N ASN A 146 -7.58 -4.69 5.52
CA ASN A 146 -8.43 -4.75 4.34
C ASN A 146 -8.59 -6.19 3.83
N ASN A 147 -7.48 -6.91 3.68
CA ASN A 147 -7.50 -8.27 3.14
C ASN A 147 -8.11 -9.26 4.15
N GLY A 148 -7.97 -9.00 5.46
CA GLY A 148 -8.69 -9.72 6.51
C GLY A 148 -10.21 -9.57 6.38
N ASN A 149 -10.71 -8.34 6.19
CA ASN A 149 -12.12 -8.10 5.95
C ASN A 149 -12.62 -8.76 4.65
N LEU A 150 -11.78 -8.76 3.61
CA LEU A 150 -12.10 -9.43 2.35
C LEU A 150 -12.28 -10.94 2.55
N ASN A 151 -11.45 -11.58 3.37
CA ASN A 151 -11.62 -12.99 3.71
C ASN A 151 -12.93 -13.25 4.48
N ILE A 152 -13.34 -12.35 5.37
CA ILE A 152 -14.64 -12.44 6.07
C ILE A 152 -15.80 -12.37 5.06
N TYR A 153 -15.72 -11.42 4.11
CA TYR A 153 -16.68 -11.32 3.00
C TYR A 153 -16.76 -12.61 2.19
N LEU A 154 -15.62 -13.15 1.76
CA LEU A 154 -15.59 -14.38 0.96
C LEU A 154 -16.17 -15.58 1.71
N ASN A 155 -15.93 -15.69 3.01
CA ASN A 155 -16.56 -16.71 3.84
C ASN A 155 -18.09 -16.54 3.92
N GLY A 156 -18.57 -15.30 3.97
CA GLY A 156 -20.01 -15.00 3.92
C GLY A 156 -20.63 -15.36 2.56
N LEU A 157 -19.94 -15.07 1.45
CA LEU A 157 -20.36 -15.50 0.12
C LEU A 157 -20.37 -17.03 -0.05
N LEU A 158 -19.39 -17.72 0.53
CA LEU A 158 -19.37 -19.18 0.52
C LEU A 158 -20.65 -19.72 1.18
N LYS A 159 -20.98 -19.22 2.38
CA LYS A 159 -22.22 -19.58 3.08
C LYS A 159 -23.47 -19.26 2.25
N TYR A 160 -23.50 -18.11 1.57
CA TYR A 160 -24.59 -17.78 0.64
C TYR A 160 -24.74 -18.86 -0.46
N SER A 161 -23.63 -19.26 -1.09
CA SER A 161 -23.63 -20.26 -2.15
C SER A 161 -24.02 -21.67 -1.68
N GLU A 162 -23.63 -22.06 -0.46
CA GLU A 162 -23.96 -23.35 0.16
C GLU A 162 -25.47 -23.53 0.40
N LYS A 163 -26.25 -22.44 0.48
CA LYS A 163 -27.71 -22.47 0.63
C LYS A 163 -28.47 -22.69 -0.68
N GLY A 164 -27.75 -23.00 -1.77
CA GLY A 164 -28.35 -23.33 -3.07
C GLY A 164 -28.73 -22.12 -3.92
N ILE A 165 -28.25 -20.91 -3.57
CA ILE A 165 -28.50 -19.67 -4.31
C ILE A 165 -27.20 -19.14 -4.92
N GLY A 166 -27.25 -18.70 -6.18
CA GLY A 166 -26.11 -18.17 -6.92
C GLY A 166 -26.12 -18.62 -8.38
N SER A 167 -24.95 -18.87 -8.98
CA SER A 167 -24.85 -19.32 -10.39
C SER A 167 -25.53 -20.67 -10.67
N PHE A 168 -25.82 -21.45 -9.62
CA PHE A 168 -26.58 -22.69 -9.78
C PHE A 168 -28.08 -22.43 -9.94
N SER A 169 -28.65 -21.46 -9.22
CA SER A 169 -30.11 -21.21 -9.27
C SER A 169 -30.57 -20.71 -10.64
N SER A 170 -29.73 -19.95 -11.36
CA SER A 170 -30.02 -19.55 -12.74
C SER A 170 -30.06 -20.74 -13.71
N ARG A 171 -29.21 -21.75 -13.52
CA ARG A 171 -29.18 -22.98 -14.34
C ARG A 171 -30.38 -23.90 -14.08
N LEU A 172 -31.02 -23.80 -12.91
CA LEU A 172 -32.21 -24.59 -12.57
C LEU A 172 -33.48 -24.12 -13.29
N ARG A 173 -33.49 -22.92 -13.89
CA ARG A 173 -34.68 -22.37 -14.58
C ARG A 173 -35.17 -23.30 -15.69
N GLU A 174 -34.22 -23.88 -16.44
CA GLU A 174 -34.50 -24.80 -17.56
C GLU A 174 -34.48 -26.28 -17.14
N GLN A 175 -34.48 -26.60 -15.84
CA GLN A 175 -34.28 -27.96 -15.32
C GLN A 175 -35.36 -28.31 -14.28
N PRO A 176 -36.61 -28.56 -14.68
CA PRO A 176 -37.75 -28.69 -13.77
C PRO A 176 -37.63 -29.89 -12.83
N ASP A 177 -37.17 -31.05 -13.31
CA ASP A 177 -37.00 -32.25 -12.49
C ASP A 177 -35.90 -32.07 -11.44
N LEU A 178 -34.77 -31.48 -11.83
CA LEU A 178 -33.68 -31.17 -10.91
C LEU A 178 -34.12 -30.13 -9.87
N LYS A 179 -34.81 -29.06 -10.31
CA LYS A 179 -35.36 -28.04 -9.41
C LYS A 179 -36.28 -28.67 -8.36
N LYS A 180 -37.18 -29.56 -8.79
CA LYS A 180 -38.07 -30.30 -7.90
C LYS A 180 -37.29 -31.17 -6.90
N ALA A 181 -36.25 -31.87 -7.36
CA ALA A 181 -35.44 -32.77 -6.52
C ALA A 181 -34.72 -32.05 -5.37
N ILE A 182 -34.34 -30.78 -5.55
CA ILE A 182 -33.55 -30.03 -4.56
C ILE A 182 -34.35 -28.90 -3.89
N THR A 183 -35.65 -28.76 -4.16
CA THR A 183 -36.46 -27.64 -3.67
C THR A 183 -36.38 -27.49 -2.13
N ASN A 184 -36.36 -28.61 -1.40
CA ASN A 184 -36.27 -28.61 0.06
C ASN A 184 -34.85 -28.37 0.60
N GLU A 185 -33.83 -28.48 -0.24
CA GLU A 185 -32.43 -28.24 0.12
C GLU A 185 -32.05 -26.75 -0.03
N ILE A 186 -32.78 -26.01 -0.87
CA ILE A 186 -32.56 -24.57 -1.05
C ILE A 186 -33.14 -23.83 0.17
N LYS A 187 -32.34 -22.92 0.75
CA LYS A 187 -32.73 -22.13 1.93
C LYS A 187 -32.64 -20.63 1.64
N PRO A 188 -33.64 -20.04 0.94
CA PRO A 188 -33.48 -18.70 0.36
C PRO A 188 -33.29 -17.59 1.38
N ILE A 189 -34.04 -17.63 2.48
CA ILE A 189 -33.93 -16.62 3.53
C ILE A 189 -32.57 -16.69 4.24
N GLU A 190 -32.08 -17.89 4.56
CA GLU A 190 -30.74 -18.07 5.13
C GLU A 190 -29.65 -17.58 4.17
N ALA A 191 -29.83 -17.82 2.87
CA ALA A 191 -28.93 -17.33 1.84
C ALA A 191 -28.90 -15.80 1.82
N ILE A 192 -30.07 -15.15 1.73
CA ILE A 192 -30.20 -13.68 1.72
C ILE A 192 -29.53 -13.09 2.95
N LEU A 193 -29.80 -13.59 4.16
CA LEU A 193 -29.18 -13.08 5.38
C LEU A 193 -27.64 -13.23 5.38
N SER A 194 -27.13 -14.33 4.81
CA SER A 194 -25.68 -14.54 4.66
C SER A 194 -25.07 -13.55 3.66
N ALA A 195 -25.76 -13.31 2.54
CA ALA A 195 -25.34 -12.34 1.53
C ALA A 195 -25.37 -10.90 2.05
N GLU A 196 -26.44 -10.50 2.75
CA GLU A 196 -26.57 -9.18 3.40
C GLU A 196 -25.38 -8.91 4.33
N SER A 197 -25.06 -9.89 5.18
CA SER A 197 -23.91 -9.77 6.09
C SER A 197 -22.59 -9.65 5.32
N ALA A 198 -22.38 -10.49 4.31
CA ALA A 198 -21.16 -10.49 3.51
C ALA A 198 -20.99 -9.16 2.76
N PHE A 199 -21.97 -8.77 1.95
CA PHE A 199 -21.91 -7.56 1.14
C PHE A 199 -21.88 -6.29 2.00
N GLY A 200 -22.50 -6.30 3.19
CA GLY A 200 -22.35 -5.21 4.16
C GLY A 200 -20.90 -5.01 4.61
N VAL A 201 -20.19 -6.10 4.96
CA VAL A 201 -18.75 -6.05 5.31
C VAL A 201 -17.91 -5.55 4.14
N LYS A 202 -18.18 -6.07 2.93
CA LYS A 202 -17.50 -5.62 1.70
C LYS A 202 -17.73 -4.13 1.47
N PHE A 203 -18.98 -3.67 1.44
CA PHE A 203 -19.32 -2.28 1.18
C PHE A 203 -18.65 -1.32 2.17
N PHE A 204 -18.70 -1.63 3.47
CA PHE A 204 -18.02 -0.85 4.50
C PHE A 204 -16.50 -0.78 4.25
N THR A 205 -15.89 -1.92 3.93
CA THR A 205 -14.45 -2.01 3.65
C THR A 205 -14.09 -1.22 2.41
N GLU A 206 -14.82 -1.35 1.32
CA GLU A 206 -14.59 -0.64 0.05
C GLU A 206 -14.73 0.88 0.22
N MET A 207 -15.75 1.36 0.93
CA MET A 207 -15.93 2.78 1.23
C MET A 207 -14.73 3.36 1.99
N ARG A 208 -14.30 2.68 3.06
CA ARG A 208 -13.13 3.10 3.85
C ARG A 208 -11.85 3.04 3.03
N THR A 209 -11.68 2.00 2.23
CA THR A 209 -10.51 1.80 1.36
C THR A 209 -10.43 2.89 0.30
N ARG A 210 -11.55 3.29 -0.31
CA ARG A 210 -11.58 4.41 -1.27
C ARG A 210 -11.09 5.71 -0.64
N GLU A 211 -11.60 6.09 0.53
CA GLU A 211 -11.17 7.32 1.20
C GLU A 211 -9.69 7.23 1.63
N LYS A 212 -9.25 6.06 2.12
CA LYS A 212 -7.86 5.85 2.48
C LYS A 212 -6.90 5.99 1.30
N LEU A 213 -7.28 5.49 0.13
CA LEU A 213 -6.49 5.66 -1.09
C LEU A 213 -6.36 7.13 -1.51
N LYS A 214 -7.40 7.95 -1.30
CA LYS A 214 -7.31 9.40 -1.55
C LYS A 214 -6.33 10.07 -0.59
N GLU A 215 -6.32 9.70 0.69
CA GLU A 215 -5.32 10.17 1.65
C GLU A 215 -3.89 9.75 1.24
N VAL A 216 -3.72 8.50 0.77
CA VAL A 216 -2.44 7.97 0.30
C VAL A 216 -1.93 8.80 -0.88
N LEU A 217 -2.77 9.18 -1.84
CA LEU A 217 -2.37 10.03 -2.96
C LEU A 217 -1.81 11.39 -2.48
N ILE A 218 -2.48 12.02 -1.49
CA ILE A 218 -2.03 13.29 -0.91
C ILE A 218 -0.70 13.12 -0.16
N GLU A 219 -0.54 12.02 0.58
CA GLU A 219 0.71 11.71 1.30
C GLU A 219 1.87 11.48 0.32
N ILE A 220 1.62 10.79 -0.80
CA ILE A 220 2.61 10.59 -1.85
C ILE A 220 3.05 11.93 -2.44
N ASP A 221 2.10 12.79 -2.85
CA ASP A 221 2.43 14.12 -3.40
C ASP A 221 3.27 14.95 -2.41
N THR A 222 2.98 14.83 -1.11
CA THR A 222 3.77 15.48 -0.06
C THR A 222 5.20 14.95 0.01
N ILE A 223 5.40 13.63 -0.10
CA ILE A 223 6.72 13.00 -0.08
C ILE A 223 7.52 13.39 -1.32
N GLU A 224 6.90 13.37 -2.50
CA GLU A 224 7.54 13.76 -3.76
C GLU A 224 8.01 15.22 -3.75
N ASN A 225 7.20 16.13 -3.23
CA ASN A 225 7.59 17.53 -3.07
C ASN A 225 8.81 17.70 -2.16
N LEU A 226 8.90 16.91 -1.08
CA LEU A 226 10.08 16.92 -0.22
C LEU A 226 11.31 16.40 -0.97
N ILE A 227 11.19 15.29 -1.70
CA ILE A 227 12.30 14.74 -2.49
C ILE A 227 12.77 15.76 -3.53
N ASN A 228 11.85 16.38 -4.28
CA ASN A 228 12.18 17.38 -5.28
C ASN A 228 12.90 18.59 -4.65
N SER A 229 12.48 19.04 -3.46
CA SER A 229 13.18 20.12 -2.74
C SER A 229 14.59 19.73 -2.29
N GLU A 230 14.87 18.45 -2.04
CA GLU A 230 16.21 17.95 -1.74
C GLU A 230 17.06 17.77 -3.00
N LEU A 231 16.44 17.51 -4.16
CA LEU A 231 17.11 17.41 -5.46
C LEU A 231 17.57 18.78 -6.01
N GLU A 232 16.90 19.85 -5.61
CA GLU A 232 17.19 21.23 -6.03
C GLU A 232 18.29 21.93 -5.21
N LYS A 233 18.74 21.33 -4.10
CA LYS A 233 19.83 21.84 -3.25
C LYS A 233 21.22 21.44 -3.78
#